data_AF-A0A6G0Y634-F1
#
_entry.id   AF-A0A6G0Y634-F1
#
_cell.length_a   1.000
_cell.length_b   1.000
_cell.length_c   1.000
_cell.angle_alpha   90.00
_cell.angle_beta   90.00
_cell.angle_gamma   90.00
#
_symmetry.space_group_name_H-M   'P 1'
#
loop_
_entity.id
_entity.type
_entity.pdbx_description
1 polymer ?
#
loop_
_entity_poly.entity_id
_entity_poly.type
_entity_poly.pdbx_seq_one_letter_code
_entity_poly.pdbx_strand_id
1 'polypeptide(L)'
;MNATDITISGSLRLIKNELFLDSLHGLLKIELCDVEQPFESLFANQILVVTGTNPNTKVFRAKRFYTDASLPLSSKLPSFSEGNLKLMVAAGPFYTESSPNGKLLKSLIQKTVDLEAQLLILLGPVFDAEFLVQLNKRTSEDIQQCYDEVLDSALKPLFNNPGSQNIKVLMLSSWKDFENYSFYPTPPNKESSLLNLYPNNLYMLSDPSVFSVNDIIIAGNASDSLMGIHGSAIHNTREDMFTRLAKHIKWQRCLHPSYVANPNVCVDHLLWVEHCTLQQNTPHIILTSSQLRTFIRVVEGCMVINVGQLLKHNSQKQIVSGTYGLIQIAASKDGSWSTQSNISAEIVHI
;
A
#
# COMPACT_ATOMS: atom_id res chain seq x y z
N MET A 1 -24.46 -39.02 -17.15
CA MET A 1 -23.27 -39.02 -16.29
C MET A 1 -23.36 -37.77 -15.43
N ASN A 2 -23.42 -37.90 -14.09
CA ASN A 2 -23.26 -36.73 -13.23
C ASN A 2 -21.88 -36.15 -13.52
N ALA A 3 -21.83 -34.95 -14.11
CA ALA A 3 -20.57 -34.28 -14.37
C ALA A 3 -19.91 -34.03 -13.00
N THR A 4 -18.83 -34.76 -12.72
CA THR A 4 -18.05 -34.61 -11.50
C THR A 4 -17.46 -33.20 -11.49
N ASP A 5 -17.63 -32.49 -10.37
CA ASP A 5 -17.01 -31.18 -10.20
C ASP A 5 -15.48 -31.33 -10.27
N ILE A 6 -14.83 -30.48 -11.06
CA ILE A 6 -13.39 -30.38 -11.21
C ILE A 6 -12.93 -29.13 -10.47
N THR A 7 -11.78 -29.20 -9.81
CA THR A 7 -11.14 -28.06 -9.14
C THR A 7 -9.92 -27.62 -9.92
N ILE A 8 -9.82 -26.32 -10.22
CA ILE A 8 -8.69 -25.72 -10.93
C ILE A 8 -8.25 -24.43 -10.24
N SER A 9 -6.99 -24.04 -10.41
CA SER A 9 -6.42 -22.82 -9.85
C SER A 9 -5.67 -22.03 -10.92
N GLY A 10 -5.65 -20.71 -10.78
CA GLY A 10 -4.90 -19.84 -11.68
C GLY A 10 -5.11 -18.37 -11.38
N SER A 11 -4.59 -17.52 -12.25
CA SER A 11 -4.74 -16.07 -12.21
C SER A 11 -5.88 -15.65 -13.14
N LEU A 12 -6.80 -14.83 -12.67
CA LEU A 12 -7.87 -14.30 -13.51
C LEU A 12 -7.33 -13.32 -14.55
N ARG A 13 -7.86 -13.42 -15.77
CA ARG A 13 -7.69 -12.40 -16.80
C ARG A 13 -9.03 -11.94 -17.34
N LEU A 14 -9.13 -10.64 -17.59
CA LEU A 14 -10.25 -10.03 -18.27
C LEU A 14 -9.81 -9.67 -19.69
N ILE A 15 -10.35 -10.35 -20.70
CA ILE A 15 -10.02 -10.11 -22.10
C ILE A 15 -11.31 -9.80 -22.84
N LYS A 16 -11.44 -8.56 -23.34
CA LYS A 16 -12.66 -8.09 -24.05
C LYS A 16 -13.95 -8.34 -23.23
N ASN A 17 -13.90 -8.06 -21.93
CA ASN A 17 -14.98 -8.30 -20.96
C ASN A 17 -15.37 -9.78 -20.73
N GLU A 18 -14.55 -10.73 -21.20
CA GLU A 18 -14.71 -12.14 -20.89
C GLU A 18 -13.69 -12.59 -19.84
N LEU A 19 -14.12 -13.47 -18.95
CA LEU A 19 -13.30 -14.01 -17.88
C LEU A 19 -12.54 -15.24 -18.34
N PHE A 20 -11.24 -15.26 -18.03
CA PHE A 20 -10.37 -16.40 -18.26
C PHE A 20 -9.58 -16.72 -17.01
N LEU A 21 -9.24 -18.00 -16.85
CA LEU A 21 -8.26 -18.47 -15.88
C LEU A 21 -6.96 -18.78 -16.61
N ASP A 22 -5.91 -18.06 -16.26
CA ASP A 22 -4.54 -18.29 -16.73
C ASP A 22 -3.84 -19.25 -15.75
N SER A 23 -3.45 -20.42 -16.24
CA SER A 23 -2.83 -21.49 -15.45
C SER A 23 -1.53 -21.95 -16.11
N LEU A 24 -0.76 -22.78 -15.41
CA LEU A 24 0.44 -23.43 -15.97
C LEU A 24 0.14 -24.28 -17.22
N HIS A 25 -1.13 -24.64 -17.45
CA HIS A 25 -1.57 -25.47 -18.57
C HIS A 25 -2.26 -24.67 -19.68
N GLY A 26 -2.23 -23.34 -19.59
CA GLY A 26 -2.81 -22.42 -20.56
C GLY A 26 -4.04 -21.68 -20.04
N LEU A 27 -4.72 -21.03 -20.99
CA LEU A 27 -5.82 -20.10 -20.75
C LEU A 27 -7.18 -20.79 -20.96
N LEU A 28 -8.06 -20.74 -19.95
CA LEU A 28 -9.37 -21.37 -19.99
C LEU A 28 -10.47 -20.34 -19.76
N LYS A 29 -11.44 -20.26 -20.67
CA LYS A 29 -12.60 -19.35 -20.52
C LYS A 29 -13.49 -19.81 -19.37
N ILE A 30 -13.90 -18.88 -18.51
CA ILE A 30 -14.81 -19.11 -17.39
C ILE A 30 -16.19 -18.54 -17.72
N GLU A 31 -17.23 -19.36 -17.57
CA GLU A 31 -18.64 -18.95 -17.55
C GLU A 31 -19.20 -18.94 -16.13
N LEU A 32 -20.04 -17.94 -15.83
CA LEU A 32 -20.62 -17.71 -14.50
C LEU A 32 -22.09 -18.17 -14.39
N CYS A 33 -22.63 -18.87 -15.40
CA CYS A 33 -24.05 -19.22 -15.46
C CYS A 33 -24.50 -20.22 -14.38
N ASP A 34 -23.58 -21.09 -13.93
CA ASP A 34 -23.87 -22.17 -12.98
C ASP A 34 -23.36 -21.85 -11.55
N VAL A 35 -23.13 -20.57 -11.25
CA VAL A 35 -22.59 -20.14 -9.95
C VAL A 35 -23.61 -20.40 -8.84
N GLU A 36 -23.28 -21.36 -7.97
CA GLU A 36 -24.15 -21.81 -6.88
C GLU A 36 -24.14 -20.84 -5.69
N GLN A 37 -23.03 -20.14 -5.49
CA GLN A 37 -22.86 -19.14 -4.43
C GLN A 37 -22.32 -17.84 -5.03
N PRO A 38 -22.93 -16.68 -4.74
CA PRO A 38 -22.43 -15.41 -5.25
C PRO A 38 -21.01 -15.17 -4.74
N PHE A 39 -20.06 -15.03 -5.66
CA PHE A 39 -18.72 -14.52 -5.31
C PHE A 39 -18.85 -13.05 -4.90
N GLU A 40 -18.08 -12.61 -3.90
CA GLU A 40 -18.18 -11.21 -3.47
C GLU A 40 -17.67 -10.27 -4.58
N SER A 41 -16.42 -10.46 -4.97
CA SER A 41 -15.79 -9.70 -6.03
C SER A 41 -14.62 -10.47 -6.60
N LEU A 42 -14.43 -10.31 -7.90
CA LEU A 42 -13.26 -10.76 -8.63
C LEU A 42 -12.52 -9.56 -9.22
N PHE A 43 -11.24 -9.68 -9.53
CA PHE A 43 -10.49 -8.64 -10.25
C PHE A 43 -9.41 -9.26 -11.15
N ALA A 44 -8.84 -8.48 -12.07
CA ALA A 44 -7.79 -8.99 -12.95
C ALA A 44 -6.51 -9.32 -12.16
N ASN A 45 -5.83 -10.40 -12.57
CA ASN A 45 -4.66 -10.98 -11.92
C ASN A 45 -4.93 -11.68 -10.58
N GLN A 46 -6.17 -11.69 -10.09
CA GLN A 46 -6.49 -12.37 -8.86
C GLN A 46 -6.18 -13.87 -8.95
N ILE A 47 -5.36 -14.36 -8.03
CA ILE A 47 -5.07 -15.77 -7.86
C ILE A 47 -6.22 -16.38 -7.05
N LEU A 48 -6.83 -17.44 -7.57
CA LEU A 48 -7.95 -18.09 -6.93
C LEU A 48 -8.09 -19.56 -7.33
N VAL A 49 -8.97 -20.26 -6.62
CA VAL A 49 -9.40 -21.63 -6.95
C VAL A 49 -10.86 -21.59 -7.39
N VAL A 50 -11.20 -22.33 -8.44
CA VAL A 50 -12.57 -22.48 -8.95
C VAL A 50 -12.95 -23.95 -8.98
N THR A 51 -14.14 -24.29 -8.49
CA THR A 51 -14.78 -25.59 -8.74
C THR A 51 -15.89 -25.44 -9.77
N GLY A 52 -16.04 -26.42 -10.65
CA GLY A 52 -17.01 -26.35 -11.74
C GLY A 52 -16.98 -27.56 -12.66
N THR A 53 -17.51 -27.42 -13.87
CA THR A 53 -17.52 -28.51 -14.87
C THR A 53 -16.93 -28.03 -16.19
N ASN A 54 -16.32 -28.94 -16.96
CA ASN A 54 -15.79 -28.65 -18.29
C ASN A 54 -16.40 -29.62 -19.32
N PRO A 55 -17.63 -29.39 -19.79
CA PRO A 55 -18.36 -30.35 -20.61
C PRO A 55 -17.81 -30.48 -22.05
N ASN A 56 -17.14 -29.45 -22.59
CA ASN A 56 -16.73 -29.40 -24.00
C ASN A 56 -15.28 -28.94 -24.24
N THR A 57 -14.43 -29.03 -23.20
CA THR A 57 -13.00 -28.65 -23.12
C THR A 57 -12.67 -27.18 -23.39
N LYS A 58 -13.57 -26.41 -23.99
CA LYS A 58 -13.36 -24.99 -24.37
C LYS A 58 -13.75 -24.00 -23.28
N VAL A 59 -14.72 -24.37 -22.45
CA VAL A 59 -15.31 -23.46 -21.45
C VAL A 59 -15.50 -24.19 -20.13
N PHE A 60 -15.01 -23.56 -19.07
CA PHE A 60 -15.23 -23.99 -17.70
C PHE A 60 -16.44 -23.29 -17.10
N ARG A 61 -17.46 -24.06 -16.74
CA ARG A 61 -18.64 -23.54 -16.06
C ARG A 61 -18.38 -23.50 -14.57
N ALA A 62 -18.11 -22.31 -14.05
CA ALA A 62 -17.77 -22.10 -12.66
C ALA A 62 -19.01 -22.24 -11.78
N LYS A 63 -18.84 -22.95 -10.66
CA LYS A 63 -19.86 -23.13 -9.63
C LYS A 63 -19.53 -22.42 -8.33
N ARG A 64 -18.27 -22.49 -7.89
CA ARG A 64 -17.79 -21.90 -6.62
C ARG A 64 -16.38 -21.33 -6.78
N PHE A 65 -16.13 -20.22 -6.10
CA PHE A 65 -14.86 -19.50 -6.10
C PHE A 65 -14.28 -19.48 -4.68
N TYR A 66 -12.97 -19.69 -4.56
CA TYR A 66 -12.24 -19.58 -3.31
C TYR A 66 -11.10 -18.58 -3.52
N THR A 67 -11.21 -17.44 -2.83
CA THR A 67 -10.33 -16.27 -3.04
C THR A 67 -9.52 -15.90 -1.81
N ASP A 68 -9.95 -16.33 -0.62
CA ASP A 68 -9.24 -16.07 0.64
C ASP A 68 -8.05 -17.02 0.76
N ALA A 69 -6.87 -16.49 0.42
CA ALA A 69 -5.60 -17.11 0.76
C ALA A 69 -4.92 -16.27 1.83
N SER A 70 -5.59 -15.69 2.82
CA SER A 70 -4.91 -14.89 3.84
C SER A 70 -3.94 -15.71 4.71
N LEU A 71 -3.01 -15.00 5.36
CA LEU A 71 -2.07 -15.59 6.32
C LEU A 71 -2.67 -15.59 7.73
N PRO A 72 -2.17 -16.44 8.64
CA PRO A 72 -2.55 -16.33 10.04
C PRO A 72 -2.09 -14.99 10.63
N LEU A 73 -2.84 -14.50 11.63
CA LEU A 73 -2.40 -13.37 12.46
C LEU A 73 -1.15 -13.76 13.26
N SER A 74 -0.34 -12.77 13.65
CA SER A 74 0.79 -12.99 14.54
C SER A 74 0.32 -13.54 15.90
N SER A 75 1.00 -14.57 16.41
CA SER A 75 0.81 -15.05 17.78
C SER A 75 1.64 -14.26 18.80
N LYS A 76 2.60 -13.44 18.35
CA LYS A 76 3.39 -12.57 19.22
C LYS A 76 2.56 -11.37 19.63
N LEU A 77 2.46 -11.15 20.93
CA LEU A 77 1.83 -9.96 21.49
C LEU A 77 2.76 -8.74 21.34
N PRO A 78 2.22 -7.57 20.98
CA PRO A 78 3.01 -6.36 20.90
C PRO A 78 3.61 -5.93 22.25
N SER A 79 4.81 -5.35 22.18
CA SER A 79 5.51 -4.83 23.36
C SER A 79 5.15 -3.37 23.63
N PHE A 80 4.86 -3.04 24.88
CA PHE A 80 4.51 -1.68 25.32
C PHE A 80 5.39 -1.23 26.49
N SER A 81 6.64 -1.71 26.56
CA SER A 81 7.60 -1.35 27.61
C SER A 81 7.82 0.16 27.74
N GLU A 82 7.68 0.90 26.63
CA GLU A 82 7.81 2.35 26.55
C GLU A 82 6.44 3.07 26.45
N GLY A 83 5.34 2.36 26.71
CA GLY A 83 3.98 2.88 26.66
C GLY A 83 3.31 2.75 25.29
N ASN A 84 2.22 3.49 25.10
CA ASN A 84 1.42 3.51 23.86
C ASN A 84 2.22 4.14 22.71
N LEU A 85 1.97 3.67 21.49
CA LEU A 85 2.60 4.23 20.28
C LEU A 85 1.64 5.20 19.59
N LYS A 86 2.14 6.35 19.20
CA LYS A 86 1.51 7.32 18.30
C LYS A 86 2.34 7.39 17.04
N LEU A 87 1.70 7.15 15.91
CA LEU A 87 2.30 7.19 14.60
C LEU A 87 1.58 8.23 13.75
N MET A 88 2.34 8.87 12.87
CA MET A 88 1.81 9.70 11.80
C MET A 88 2.22 9.09 10.47
N VAL A 89 1.32 9.13 9.49
CA VAL A 89 1.57 8.61 8.16
C VAL A 89 1.10 9.61 7.11
N ALA A 90 1.88 9.83 6.06
CA ALA A 90 1.46 10.60 4.91
C ALA A 90 2.03 9.99 3.63
N ALA A 91 1.32 10.18 2.52
CA ALA A 91 1.81 9.78 1.22
C ALA A 91 1.95 10.98 0.29
N GLY A 92 2.96 10.93 -0.57
CA GLY A 92 3.25 11.99 -1.52
C GLY A 92 2.26 12.13 -2.68
N PRO A 93 2.47 13.13 -3.55
CA PRO A 93 3.66 13.99 -3.59
C PRO A 93 3.74 14.98 -2.42
N PHE A 94 4.95 15.32 -1.99
CA PHE A 94 5.21 16.33 -0.94
C PHE A 94 5.61 17.70 -1.51
N TYR A 95 6.15 17.68 -2.73
CA TYR A 95 6.58 18.85 -3.49
C TYR A 95 6.01 18.79 -4.90
N THR A 96 5.56 19.93 -5.38
CA THR A 96 4.96 20.11 -6.72
C THR A 96 5.40 21.43 -7.30
N GLU A 97 5.17 21.64 -8.60
CA GLU A 97 5.47 22.92 -9.28
C GLU A 97 4.81 24.13 -8.61
N SER A 98 3.57 23.98 -8.14
CA SER A 98 2.85 25.07 -7.45
C SER A 98 3.11 25.13 -5.93
N SER A 99 3.75 24.11 -5.36
CA SER A 99 4.18 24.07 -3.96
C SER A 99 5.66 23.67 -3.81
N PRO A 100 6.60 24.44 -4.40
CA PRO A 100 8.02 24.09 -4.44
C PRO A 100 8.71 24.15 -3.08
N ASN A 101 8.12 24.87 -2.11
CA ASN A 101 8.70 25.10 -0.80
C ASN A 101 8.27 24.07 0.27
N GLY A 102 7.48 23.06 -0.12
CA GLY A 102 7.05 21.97 0.78
C GLY A 102 6.22 22.42 1.97
N LYS A 103 5.37 23.45 1.82
CA LYS A 103 4.62 24.03 2.95
C LYS A 103 3.78 23.00 3.71
N LEU A 104 3.12 22.08 3.01
CA LEU A 104 2.31 21.04 3.64
C LEU A 104 3.18 20.00 4.36
N LEU A 105 4.32 19.59 3.78
CA LEU A 105 5.25 18.71 4.48
C LEU A 105 5.77 19.38 5.77
N LYS A 106 6.16 20.65 5.72
CA LYS A 106 6.58 21.40 6.93
C LYS A 106 5.46 21.50 7.97
N SER A 107 4.21 21.69 7.55
CA SER A 107 3.03 21.64 8.43
C SER A 107 2.85 20.26 9.07
N LEU A 108 3.00 19.18 8.28
CA LEU A 108 2.94 17.80 8.77
C LEU A 108 4.03 17.53 9.82
N ILE A 109 5.26 18.01 9.55
CA ILE A 109 6.38 17.91 10.49
C ILE A 109 6.06 18.60 11.81
N GLN A 110 5.54 19.83 11.78
CA GLN A 110 5.15 20.52 13.00
C GLN A 110 4.05 19.77 13.76
N LYS A 111 3.02 19.28 13.06
CA LYS A 111 1.96 18.45 13.67
C LYS A 111 2.50 17.16 14.28
N THR A 112 3.57 16.60 13.71
CA THR A 112 4.25 15.41 14.25
C THR A 112 4.89 15.70 15.61
N VAL A 113 5.53 16.86 15.74
CA VAL A 113 6.08 17.36 17.00
C VAL A 113 4.95 17.59 18.00
N ASP A 114 3.90 18.31 17.61
CA ASP A 114 2.79 18.70 18.50
C ASP A 114 2.02 17.48 19.03
N LEU A 115 1.95 16.40 18.24
CA LEU A 115 1.32 15.13 18.63
C LEU A 115 2.18 14.32 19.62
N GLU A 116 3.47 14.65 19.74
CA GLU A 116 4.49 13.81 20.37
C GLU A 116 4.49 12.39 19.76
N ALA A 117 4.41 12.32 18.43
CA ALA A 117 4.46 11.04 17.73
C ALA A 117 5.82 10.38 17.93
N GLN A 118 5.88 9.06 18.06
CA GLN A 118 7.16 8.33 18.12
C GLN A 118 7.68 7.97 16.73
N LEU A 119 6.78 7.89 15.74
CA LEU A 119 7.10 7.42 14.40
C LEU A 119 6.36 8.22 13.33
N LEU A 120 7.08 8.72 12.34
CA LEU A 120 6.53 9.30 11.12
C LEU A 120 6.84 8.38 9.94
N ILE A 121 5.81 7.99 9.18
CA ILE A 121 5.94 7.15 7.98
C ILE A 121 5.57 7.99 6.77
N LEU A 122 6.50 8.17 5.85
CA LEU A 122 6.33 8.89 4.61
C LEU A 122 6.37 7.90 3.45
N LEU A 123 5.29 7.82 2.70
CA LEU A 123 5.21 7.04 1.47
C LEU A 123 5.50 7.98 0.31
N GLY A 124 6.45 7.61 -0.56
CA GLY A 124 6.76 8.41 -1.74
C GLY A 124 5.57 8.61 -2.69
N PRO A 125 5.76 9.40 -3.76
CA PRO A 125 7.02 10.06 -4.10
C PRO A 125 7.25 11.37 -3.33
N VAL A 126 8.48 11.84 -3.24
CA VAL A 126 8.79 13.18 -2.70
C VAL A 126 8.31 14.26 -3.65
N PHE A 127 8.63 14.09 -4.92
CA PHE A 127 8.32 15.03 -5.99
C PHE A 127 7.17 14.51 -6.84
N ASP A 128 6.29 15.40 -7.29
CA ASP A 128 5.39 15.07 -8.40
C ASP A 128 6.18 15.02 -9.73
N ALA A 129 5.65 14.27 -10.71
CA ALA A 129 6.33 14.01 -11.98
C ALA A 129 6.69 15.29 -12.76
N GLU A 130 5.92 16.37 -12.56
CA GLU A 130 6.13 17.66 -13.23
C GLU A 130 7.22 18.51 -12.55
N PHE A 131 7.57 18.23 -11.29
CA PHE A 131 8.49 19.06 -10.51
C PHE A 131 9.94 19.02 -11.04
N LEU A 132 10.39 17.87 -11.54
CA LEU A 132 11.74 17.72 -12.07
C LEU A 132 12.03 18.64 -13.26
N VAL A 133 11.03 18.84 -14.12
CA VAL A 133 11.17 19.68 -15.32
C VAL A 133 11.56 21.10 -14.91
N GLN A 134 11.05 21.58 -13.77
CA GLN A 134 11.40 22.89 -13.22
C GLN A 134 12.81 22.94 -12.63
N LEU A 135 13.26 21.86 -11.99
CA LEU A 135 14.55 21.81 -11.32
C LEU A 135 15.74 21.93 -12.28
N ASN A 136 15.54 21.69 -13.59
CA ASN A 136 16.56 21.79 -14.63
C ASN A 136 17.86 21.01 -14.33
N LYS A 137 17.78 19.96 -13.50
CA LYS A 137 18.91 19.08 -13.18
C LYS A 137 19.11 18.06 -14.28
N ARG A 138 20.38 17.74 -14.58
CA ARG A 138 20.74 16.92 -15.75
C ARG A 138 21.47 15.62 -15.39
N THR A 139 22.05 15.53 -14.20
CA THR A 139 22.77 14.34 -13.74
C THR A 139 22.04 13.67 -12.59
N SER A 140 22.34 12.39 -12.36
CA SER A 140 21.85 11.64 -11.20
C SER A 140 22.29 12.26 -9.89
N GLU A 141 23.53 12.75 -9.81
CA GLU A 141 24.09 13.34 -8.60
C GLU A 141 23.38 14.65 -8.24
N ASP A 142 23.08 15.49 -9.24
CA ASP A 142 22.36 16.74 -9.04
C ASP A 142 20.93 16.52 -8.51
N ILE A 143 20.27 15.46 -8.98
CA ILE A 143 18.91 15.08 -8.56
C ILE A 143 18.95 14.53 -7.13
N GLN A 144 19.89 13.63 -6.82
CA GLN A 144 20.07 13.09 -5.48
C GLN A 144 20.41 14.18 -4.46
N GLN A 145 21.30 15.12 -4.81
CA GLN A 145 21.61 16.25 -3.94
C GLN A 145 20.39 17.12 -3.69
N CYS A 146 19.59 17.40 -4.74
CA CYS A 146 18.36 18.19 -4.59
C CYS A 146 17.34 17.48 -3.69
N TYR A 147 17.17 16.16 -3.86
CA TYR A 147 16.33 15.32 -3.02
C TYR A 147 16.74 15.42 -1.54
N ASP A 148 18.03 15.27 -1.26
CA ASP A 148 18.57 15.36 0.09
C ASP A 148 18.36 16.76 0.69
N GLU A 149 18.65 17.82 -0.06
CA GLU A 149 18.51 19.22 0.41
C GLU A 149 17.06 19.56 0.79
N VAL A 150 16.08 19.17 -0.02
CA VAL A 150 14.67 19.48 0.28
C VAL A 150 14.15 18.68 1.46
N LEU A 151 14.56 17.42 1.60
CA LEU A 151 14.17 16.58 2.74
C LEU A 151 14.87 17.01 4.02
N ASP A 152 16.16 17.34 3.99
CA ASP A 152 16.87 17.91 5.14
C ASP A 152 16.16 19.17 5.64
N SER A 153 15.84 20.09 4.72
CA SER A 153 15.13 21.33 5.05
C SER A 153 13.80 21.09 5.78
N ALA A 154 13.08 20.01 5.43
CA ALA A 154 11.81 19.66 6.05
C ALA A 154 11.98 18.89 7.37
N LEU A 155 12.93 17.95 7.45
CA LEU A 155 13.07 17.01 8.57
C LEU A 155 13.96 17.54 9.70
N LYS A 156 14.94 18.40 9.41
CA LYS A 156 15.86 18.99 10.40
C LYS A 156 15.18 19.58 11.65
N PRO A 157 14.01 20.25 11.56
CA PRO A 157 13.26 20.69 12.74
C PRO A 157 12.83 19.57 13.69
N LEU A 158 12.53 18.36 13.19
CA LEU A 158 12.21 17.20 14.05
C LEU A 158 13.40 16.84 14.93
N PHE A 159 14.59 16.78 14.34
CA PHE A 159 15.78 16.24 14.99
C PHE A 159 16.50 17.26 15.86
N ASN A 160 16.40 18.56 15.52
CA ASN A 160 17.02 19.64 16.30
C ASN A 160 16.18 20.08 17.51
N ASN A 161 14.91 19.68 17.58
CA ASN A 161 14.06 20.01 18.72
C ASN A 161 14.22 18.96 19.83
N PRO A 162 14.64 19.33 21.06
CA PRO A 162 14.84 18.39 22.16
C PRO A 162 13.61 17.53 22.49
N GLY A 163 12.40 18.03 22.26
CA GLY A 163 11.15 17.31 22.49
C GLY A 163 10.83 16.24 21.44
N SER A 164 11.44 16.31 20.25
CA SER A 164 11.17 15.41 19.12
C SER A 164 12.43 14.73 18.54
N GLN A 165 13.60 14.94 19.14
CA GLN A 165 14.87 14.37 18.65
C GLN A 165 14.89 12.83 18.62
N ASN A 166 13.98 12.17 19.36
CA ASN A 166 13.87 10.71 19.40
C ASN A 166 12.91 10.14 18.36
N ILE A 167 12.16 10.99 17.65
CA ILE A 167 11.22 10.55 16.61
C ILE A 167 11.98 9.80 15.52
N LYS A 168 11.43 8.66 15.12
CA LYS A 168 11.92 7.90 13.96
C LYS A 168 11.10 8.28 12.74
N VAL A 169 11.77 8.38 11.60
CA VAL A 169 11.17 8.65 10.29
C VAL A 169 11.46 7.47 9.38
N LEU A 170 10.42 6.85 8.84
CA LEU A 170 10.51 5.82 7.81
C LEU A 170 10.07 6.44 6.49
N MET A 171 10.94 6.40 5.49
CA MET A 171 10.64 6.89 4.15
C MET A 171 10.62 5.69 3.19
N LEU A 172 9.45 5.36 2.64
CA LEU A 172 9.32 4.37 1.59
C LEU A 172 9.57 5.05 0.25
N SER A 173 10.43 4.44 -0.58
CA SER A 173 10.66 4.91 -1.93
C SER A 173 9.42 4.82 -2.82
N SER A 174 9.52 5.31 -4.05
CA SER A 174 8.49 5.15 -5.07
C SER A 174 9.17 5.00 -6.43
N TRP A 175 8.56 4.25 -7.34
CA TRP A 175 9.00 4.23 -8.75
C TRP A 175 8.79 5.59 -9.45
N LYS A 176 8.07 6.50 -8.80
CA LYS A 176 7.90 7.90 -9.22
C LYS A 176 8.95 8.84 -8.62
N ASP A 177 9.78 8.35 -7.70
CA ASP A 177 10.93 9.10 -7.21
C ASP A 177 12.04 9.06 -8.26
N PHE A 178 12.54 10.24 -8.60
CA PHE A 178 13.43 10.41 -9.75
C PHE A 178 14.86 9.99 -9.51
N GLU A 179 15.28 10.02 -8.26
CA GLU A 179 16.56 9.48 -7.80
C GLU A 179 16.54 7.94 -7.72
N ASN A 180 15.40 7.30 -7.98
CA ASN A 180 15.22 5.85 -7.94
C ASN A 180 14.91 5.25 -9.33
N TYR A 181 14.87 3.92 -9.40
CA TYR A 181 14.49 3.19 -10.58
C TYR A 181 13.00 3.41 -10.94
N SER A 182 12.71 3.65 -12.21
CA SER A 182 11.34 3.87 -12.70
C SER A 182 10.54 2.56 -12.91
N PHE A 183 10.77 1.55 -12.08
CA PHE A 183 10.03 0.30 -12.07
C PHE A 183 9.73 -0.14 -10.64
N TYR A 184 8.64 -0.88 -10.45
CA TYR A 184 8.21 -1.45 -9.19
C TYR A 184 8.56 -2.94 -9.12
N PRO A 185 8.92 -3.48 -7.94
CA PRO A 185 9.18 -2.78 -6.68
C PRO A 185 10.47 -1.93 -6.73
N THR A 186 10.57 -0.92 -5.87
CA THR A 186 11.76 -0.06 -5.77
C THR A 186 12.60 -0.37 -4.52
N PRO A 187 13.94 -0.34 -4.63
CA PRO A 187 14.81 -0.49 -3.48
C PRO A 187 14.79 0.74 -2.56
N PRO A 188 15.30 0.64 -1.32
CA PRO A 188 15.58 1.79 -0.47
C PRO A 188 16.66 2.70 -1.10
N ASN A 189 16.53 4.01 -0.96
CA ASN A 189 17.58 4.96 -1.37
C ASN A 189 18.74 4.94 -0.35
N LYS A 190 19.75 4.11 -0.60
CA LYS A 190 20.94 3.99 0.25
C LYS A 190 22.02 5.04 -0.02
N GLU A 191 21.92 5.76 -1.14
CA GLU A 191 22.89 6.77 -1.56
C GLU A 191 22.60 8.15 -0.94
N SER A 192 21.43 8.32 -0.32
CA SER A 192 21.06 9.56 0.37
C SER A 192 22.02 9.88 1.51
N SER A 193 22.60 11.08 1.45
CA SER A 193 23.48 11.62 2.48
C SER A 193 22.76 11.83 3.82
N LEU A 194 21.43 11.89 3.82
CA LEU A 194 20.61 12.04 5.02
C LEU A 194 20.77 10.88 6.00
N LEU A 195 21.08 9.68 5.50
CA LEU A 195 21.36 8.51 6.34
C LEU A 195 22.61 8.72 7.22
N ASN A 196 23.57 9.51 6.75
CA ASN A 196 24.76 9.88 7.52
C ASN A 196 24.48 11.05 8.48
N LEU A 197 23.58 11.95 8.10
CA LEU A 197 23.18 13.09 8.95
C LEU A 197 22.29 12.65 10.11
N TYR A 198 21.42 11.66 9.88
CA TYR A 198 20.39 11.20 10.82
C TYR A 198 20.40 9.68 11.03
N PRO A 199 21.55 9.07 11.37
CA PRO A 199 21.75 7.61 11.33
C PRO A 199 20.89 6.84 12.33
N ASN A 200 20.41 7.51 13.38
CA ASN A 200 19.56 6.90 14.41
C ASN A 200 18.08 7.24 14.23
N ASN A 201 17.72 8.08 13.28
CA ASN A 201 16.38 8.64 13.19
C ASN A 201 15.70 8.37 11.85
N LEU A 202 16.44 8.40 10.74
CA LEU A 202 15.89 8.23 9.40
C LEU A 202 16.23 6.84 8.86
N TYR A 203 15.21 6.15 8.37
CA TYR A 203 15.38 4.88 7.67
C TYR A 203 14.69 4.95 6.32
N MET A 204 15.46 4.68 5.27
CA MET A 204 14.94 4.52 3.92
C MET A 204 14.51 3.06 3.72
N LEU A 205 13.32 2.84 3.18
CA LEU A 205 12.70 1.54 2.95
C LEU A 205 12.34 1.36 1.46
N SER A 206 12.17 0.11 1.04
CA SER A 206 11.68 -0.25 -0.28
C SER A 206 10.18 0.08 -0.45
N ASP A 207 9.71 0.13 -1.69
CA ASP A 207 8.30 0.02 -2.01
C ASP A 207 8.02 -1.27 -2.77
N PRO A 208 7.24 -2.22 -2.20
CA PRO A 208 6.63 -2.14 -0.87
C PRO A 208 7.62 -2.53 0.24
N SER A 209 7.19 -2.41 1.50
CA SER A 209 7.96 -2.90 2.65
C SER A 209 7.06 -3.48 3.75
N VAL A 210 7.58 -4.48 4.47
CA VAL A 210 6.97 -5.02 5.69
C VAL A 210 8.00 -4.89 6.81
N PHE A 211 7.61 -4.25 7.91
CA PHE A 211 8.47 -3.99 9.06
C PHE A 211 7.69 -4.17 10.36
N SER A 212 8.41 -4.22 11.48
CA SER A 212 7.83 -4.39 12.80
C SER A 212 8.27 -3.28 13.73
N VAL A 213 7.33 -2.72 14.49
CA VAL A 213 7.57 -1.72 15.54
C VAL A 213 6.95 -2.28 16.82
N ASN A 214 7.80 -2.64 17.78
CA ASN A 214 7.38 -3.31 19.02
C ASN A 214 6.46 -4.53 18.79
N ASP A 215 6.85 -5.40 17.84
CA ASP A 215 6.06 -6.57 17.41
C ASP A 215 4.73 -6.24 16.70
N ILE A 216 4.44 -4.96 16.45
CA ILE A 216 3.38 -4.54 15.51
C ILE A 216 3.93 -4.63 14.08
N ILE A 217 3.51 -5.68 13.37
CA ILE A 217 3.74 -5.83 11.92
C ILE A 217 2.94 -4.78 11.14
N ILE A 218 3.65 -3.94 10.38
CA ILE A 218 3.11 -2.92 9.48
C ILE A 218 3.63 -3.21 8.07
N ALA A 219 2.75 -3.17 7.09
CA ALA A 219 3.13 -3.18 5.68
C ALA A 219 2.80 -1.82 5.04
N GLY A 220 3.69 -1.31 4.19
CA GLY A 220 3.49 -0.09 3.42
C GLY A 220 3.65 -0.34 1.94
N ASN A 221 2.79 0.30 1.14
CA ASN A 221 2.86 0.33 -0.31
C ASN A 221 2.55 1.74 -0.81
N ALA A 222 3.58 2.43 -1.32
CA ALA A 222 3.46 3.77 -1.90
C ALA A 222 2.79 3.74 -3.28
N SER A 223 2.94 2.63 -4.00
CA SER A 223 2.31 2.41 -5.29
C SER A 223 0.80 2.15 -5.18
N ASP A 224 0.01 2.78 -6.07
CA ASP A 224 -1.46 2.71 -6.05
C ASP A 224 -1.99 1.35 -6.53
N SER A 225 -1.96 0.36 -5.64
CA SER A 225 -2.57 -0.95 -5.90
C SER A 225 -4.09 -0.91 -5.88
N LEU A 226 -4.69 0.00 -5.11
CA LEU A 226 -6.14 0.02 -4.90
C LEU A 226 -6.88 0.40 -6.18
N MET A 227 -6.35 1.36 -6.93
CA MET A 227 -6.91 1.78 -8.21
C MET A 227 -6.88 0.65 -9.25
N GLY A 228 -5.81 -0.14 -9.30
CA GLY A 228 -5.70 -1.29 -10.21
C GLY A 228 -6.75 -2.36 -9.90
N ILE A 229 -6.89 -2.72 -8.62
CA ILE A 229 -7.91 -3.68 -8.17
C ILE A 229 -9.30 -3.13 -8.50
N HIS A 230 -9.57 -1.86 -8.17
CA HIS A 230 -10.87 -1.24 -8.41
C HIS A 230 -11.24 -1.19 -9.90
N GLY A 231 -10.32 -0.74 -10.75
CA GLY A 231 -10.55 -0.54 -12.18
C GLY A 231 -10.77 -1.84 -12.96
N SER A 232 -10.35 -2.97 -12.42
CA SER A 232 -10.50 -4.29 -13.06
C SER A 232 -11.50 -5.21 -12.36
N ALA A 233 -12.20 -4.73 -11.33
CA ALA A 233 -13.06 -5.58 -10.52
C ALA A 233 -14.43 -5.84 -11.14
N ILE A 234 -14.91 -7.07 -10.95
CA ILE A 234 -16.28 -7.51 -11.21
C ILE A 234 -16.91 -7.84 -9.87
N HIS A 235 -18.06 -7.23 -9.59
CA HIS A 235 -18.72 -7.34 -8.29
C HIS A 235 -20.04 -8.08 -8.41
N ASN A 236 -20.30 -8.98 -7.46
CA ASN A 236 -21.58 -9.67 -7.33
C ASN A 236 -22.04 -9.67 -5.86
N THR A 237 -21.87 -8.53 -5.21
CA THR A 237 -22.24 -8.29 -3.81
C THR A 237 -22.65 -6.84 -3.58
N ARG A 238 -23.36 -6.61 -2.47
CA ARG A 238 -23.72 -5.28 -1.96
C ARG A 238 -22.74 -4.77 -0.88
N GLU A 239 -21.67 -5.50 -0.60
CA GLU A 239 -20.64 -5.06 0.36
C GLU A 239 -20.11 -3.66 -0.01
N ASP A 240 -19.57 -2.92 0.97
CA ASP A 240 -18.91 -1.66 0.70
C ASP A 240 -17.64 -1.85 -0.14
N MET A 241 -17.38 -0.91 -1.06
CA MET A 241 -16.26 -0.98 -1.99
C MET A 241 -14.91 -1.04 -1.26
N PHE A 242 -14.72 -0.23 -0.21
CA PHE A 242 -13.45 -0.17 0.51
C PHE A 242 -13.18 -1.42 1.35
N THR A 243 -14.24 -2.04 1.89
CA THR A 243 -14.13 -3.34 2.56
C THR A 243 -13.65 -4.41 1.59
N ARG A 244 -14.20 -4.44 0.35
CA ARG A 244 -13.75 -5.37 -0.69
C ARG A 244 -12.29 -5.16 -1.08
N LEU A 245 -11.88 -3.91 -1.29
CA LEU A 245 -10.49 -3.59 -1.63
C LEU A 245 -9.52 -4.02 -0.51
N ALA A 246 -9.88 -3.78 0.75
CA ALA A 246 -9.09 -4.20 1.91
C ALA A 246 -8.96 -5.73 1.98
N LYS A 247 -10.07 -6.47 1.78
CA LYS A 247 -10.07 -7.93 1.71
C LYS A 247 -9.16 -8.44 0.60
N HIS A 248 -9.24 -7.88 -0.62
CA HIS A 248 -8.43 -8.33 -1.76
C HIS A 248 -6.93 -8.27 -1.49
N ILE A 249 -6.42 -7.18 -0.91
CA ILE A 249 -4.98 -7.08 -0.56
C ILE A 249 -4.59 -8.17 0.44
N LYS A 250 -5.38 -8.34 1.52
CA LYS A 250 -5.14 -9.35 2.55
C LYS A 250 -5.18 -10.77 2.00
N TRP A 251 -6.23 -11.09 1.26
CA TRP A 251 -6.51 -12.42 0.73
C TRP A 251 -5.50 -12.86 -0.33
N GLN A 252 -4.95 -11.93 -1.08
CA GLN A 252 -3.95 -12.24 -2.11
C GLN A 252 -2.53 -12.37 -1.57
N ARG A 253 -2.31 -12.11 -0.28
CA ARG A 253 -0.96 -12.05 0.33
C ARG A 253 -0.01 -11.16 -0.48
N CYS A 254 -0.50 -10.12 -1.13
CA CYS A 254 0.30 -9.31 -2.03
C CYS A 254 -0.10 -7.85 -1.85
N LEU A 255 0.89 -6.97 -1.72
CA LEU A 255 0.65 -5.55 -1.53
C LEU A 255 0.27 -4.85 -2.85
N HIS A 256 0.55 -5.48 -4.00
CA HIS A 256 0.18 -4.97 -5.34
C HIS A 256 -0.29 -6.10 -6.28
N PRO A 257 -1.44 -6.75 -6.03
CA PRO A 257 -1.87 -7.93 -6.80
C PRO A 257 -2.33 -7.62 -8.22
N SER A 258 -2.66 -6.36 -8.54
CA SER A 258 -3.27 -5.96 -9.83
C SER A 258 -2.29 -5.31 -10.81
N TYR A 259 -1.02 -5.73 -10.80
CA TYR A 259 0.06 -5.02 -11.49
C TYR A 259 -0.07 -4.96 -13.03
N VAL A 260 -0.77 -5.90 -13.67
CA VAL A 260 -0.98 -5.87 -15.14
C VAL A 260 -2.17 -4.98 -15.53
N ALA A 261 -3.10 -4.71 -14.61
CA ALA A 261 -4.29 -3.92 -14.91
C ALA A 261 -4.03 -2.41 -14.94
N ASN A 262 -2.92 -1.94 -14.35
CA ASN A 262 -2.54 -0.54 -14.36
C ASN A 262 -1.34 -0.33 -15.32
N PRO A 263 -1.57 0.11 -16.57
CA PRO A 263 -0.49 0.26 -17.56
C PRO A 263 0.52 1.37 -17.19
N ASN A 264 0.27 2.11 -16.11
CA ASN A 264 1.08 3.24 -15.71
C ASN A 264 2.27 2.85 -14.82
N VAL A 265 2.34 1.61 -14.31
CA VAL A 265 3.45 1.14 -13.47
C VAL A 265 4.26 0.11 -14.25
N CYS A 266 5.54 0.39 -14.52
CA CYS A 266 6.46 -0.62 -15.02
C CYS A 266 6.79 -1.57 -13.87
N VAL A 267 6.62 -2.89 -14.07
CA VAL A 267 6.84 -3.88 -13.00
C VAL A 267 7.90 -4.90 -13.43
N ASP A 268 8.93 -5.05 -12.61
CA ASP A 268 9.82 -6.21 -12.70
C ASP A 268 9.12 -7.41 -12.03
N HIS A 269 8.74 -8.39 -12.84
CA HIS A 269 7.94 -9.52 -12.35
C HIS A 269 8.71 -10.43 -11.38
N LEU A 270 10.03 -10.57 -11.53
CA LEU A 270 10.82 -11.43 -10.65
C LEU A 270 10.92 -10.79 -9.27
N LEU A 271 11.27 -9.50 -9.24
CA LEU A 271 11.32 -8.73 -7.99
C LEU A 271 9.94 -8.57 -7.36
N TRP A 272 8.87 -8.46 -8.15
CA TRP A 272 7.50 -8.43 -7.64
C TRP A 272 7.14 -9.70 -6.88
N VAL A 273 7.42 -10.89 -7.43
CA VAL A 273 7.16 -12.17 -6.74
C VAL A 273 7.93 -12.22 -5.41
N GLU A 274 9.19 -11.79 -5.42
CA GLU A 274 10.09 -11.85 -4.27
C GLU A 274 9.70 -10.86 -3.16
N HIS A 275 9.40 -9.60 -3.50
CA HIS A 275 9.29 -8.51 -2.52
C HIS A 275 7.86 -8.05 -2.23
N CYS A 276 6.89 -8.34 -3.10
CA CYS A 276 5.51 -7.87 -2.90
C CYS A 276 4.63 -8.88 -2.16
N THR A 277 5.11 -10.11 -1.99
CA THR A 277 4.38 -11.23 -1.36
C THR A 277 4.59 -11.25 0.15
N LEU A 278 3.49 -11.26 0.91
CA LEU A 278 3.47 -11.49 2.35
C LEU A 278 3.75 -12.98 2.62
N GLN A 279 4.73 -13.27 3.48
CA GLN A 279 5.25 -14.64 3.65
C GLN A 279 4.77 -15.34 4.93
N GLN A 280 4.75 -14.65 6.07
CA GLN A 280 4.63 -15.31 7.38
C GLN A 280 3.31 -15.02 8.10
N ASN A 281 3.01 -13.73 8.32
CA ASN A 281 1.83 -13.29 9.04
C ASN A 281 1.09 -12.21 8.26
N THR A 282 -0.22 -12.14 8.48
CA THR A 282 -0.99 -10.97 8.07
C THR A 282 -0.53 -9.75 8.90
N PRO A 283 -0.17 -8.61 8.27
CA PRO A 283 0.14 -7.38 8.98
C PRO A 283 -1.02 -6.92 9.86
N HIS A 284 -0.72 -6.30 11.00
CA HIS A 284 -1.74 -5.63 11.80
C HIS A 284 -2.26 -4.38 11.09
N ILE A 285 -1.37 -3.67 10.38
CA ILE A 285 -1.68 -2.47 9.61
C ILE A 285 -1.11 -2.61 8.20
N ILE A 286 -1.94 -2.31 7.19
CA ILE A 286 -1.51 -2.14 5.80
C ILE A 286 -1.77 -0.69 5.40
N LEU A 287 -0.70 0.04 5.12
CA LEU A 287 -0.71 1.42 4.65
C LEU A 287 -0.64 1.44 3.13
N THR A 288 -1.58 2.14 2.51
CA THR A 288 -1.67 2.32 1.06
C THR A 288 -1.84 3.79 0.73
N SER A 289 -1.34 4.18 -0.44
CA SER A 289 -1.63 5.47 -1.07
C SER A 289 -2.44 5.27 -2.34
N SER A 290 -3.52 6.03 -2.51
CA SER A 290 -4.33 5.98 -3.72
C SER A 290 -5.04 7.31 -3.99
N GLN A 291 -5.36 7.55 -5.26
CA GLN A 291 -6.26 8.65 -5.66
C GLN A 291 -7.73 8.37 -5.31
N LEU A 292 -8.07 7.13 -4.97
CA LEU A 292 -9.38 6.80 -4.42
C LEU A 292 -9.63 7.56 -3.10
N ARG A 293 -10.90 7.65 -2.72
CA ARG A 293 -11.29 8.22 -1.42
C ARG A 293 -10.54 7.50 -0.29
N THR A 294 -10.11 8.28 0.69
CA THR A 294 -9.47 7.80 1.91
C THR A 294 -10.41 6.88 2.70
N PHE A 295 -9.85 5.85 3.32
CA PHE A 295 -10.63 4.95 4.16
C PHE A 295 -9.76 4.24 5.20
N ILE A 296 -10.42 3.77 6.25
CA ILE A 296 -9.91 2.82 7.23
C ILE A 296 -10.89 1.65 7.28
N ARG A 297 -10.41 0.42 7.12
CA ARG A 297 -11.21 -0.80 7.25
C ARG A 297 -10.43 -1.83 8.05
N VAL A 298 -11.05 -2.37 9.10
CA VAL A 298 -10.54 -3.56 9.77
C VAL A 298 -11.21 -4.77 9.17
N VAL A 299 -10.43 -5.63 8.53
CA VAL A 299 -10.87 -6.87 7.89
C VAL A 299 -10.12 -8.02 8.51
N GLU A 300 -10.83 -8.91 9.20
CA GLU A 300 -10.29 -10.19 9.70
C GLU A 300 -8.97 -10.02 10.50
N GLY A 301 -8.93 -9.02 11.39
CA GLY A 301 -7.76 -8.73 12.25
C GLY A 301 -6.67 -7.86 11.62
N CYS A 302 -6.86 -7.35 10.40
CA CYS A 302 -5.94 -6.42 9.71
C CYS A 302 -6.60 -5.06 9.48
N MET A 303 -5.94 -3.96 9.84
CA MET A 303 -6.37 -2.60 9.54
C MET A 303 -5.75 -2.12 8.24
N VAL A 304 -6.55 -1.98 7.18
CA VAL A 304 -6.11 -1.41 5.91
C VAL A 304 -6.48 0.06 5.88
N ILE A 305 -5.49 0.91 5.60
CA ILE A 305 -5.61 2.36 5.60
C ILE A 305 -5.16 2.89 4.23
N ASN A 306 -6.10 3.50 3.49
CA ASN A 306 -5.76 4.39 2.38
C ASN A 306 -5.65 5.81 2.92
N VAL A 307 -4.41 6.26 3.17
CA VAL A 307 -4.14 7.58 3.76
C VAL A 307 -4.42 8.73 2.78
N GLY A 308 -4.50 8.41 1.49
CA GLY A 308 -4.56 9.39 0.41
C GLY A 308 -3.26 10.20 0.30
N GLN A 309 -3.22 11.10 -0.67
CA GLN A 309 -2.04 11.92 -0.93
C GLN A 309 -2.08 13.22 -0.12
N LEU A 310 -0.92 13.74 0.28
CA LEU A 310 -0.77 15.00 1.01
C LEU A 310 -1.10 16.21 0.12
N LEU A 311 -0.75 16.11 -1.17
CA LEU A 311 -1.12 17.02 -2.24
C LEU A 311 -1.92 16.23 -3.29
N LYS A 312 -3.07 16.77 -3.71
CA LYS A 312 -3.94 16.14 -4.71
C LYS A 312 -4.16 17.07 -5.87
N HIS A 313 -4.37 16.50 -7.06
CA HIS A 313 -4.90 17.23 -8.21
C HIS A 313 -6.42 17.12 -8.21
N ASN A 314 -7.11 18.26 -8.24
CA ASN A 314 -8.56 18.28 -8.42
C ASN A 314 -8.94 17.98 -9.89
N SER A 315 -10.24 17.92 -10.20
CA SER A 315 -10.71 17.66 -11.58
C SER A 315 -10.25 18.71 -12.61
N GLN A 316 -9.83 19.90 -12.16
CA GLN A 316 -9.28 20.96 -12.99
C GLN A 316 -7.74 20.94 -13.04
N LYS A 317 -7.10 19.86 -12.55
CA LYS A 317 -5.64 19.71 -12.42
C LYS A 317 -4.99 20.80 -11.56
N GLN A 318 -5.74 21.38 -10.63
CA GLN A 318 -5.19 22.30 -9.65
C GLN A 318 -4.79 21.53 -8.41
N ILE A 319 -3.68 21.93 -7.82
CA ILE A 319 -3.15 21.31 -6.61
C ILE A 319 -3.92 21.83 -5.40
N VAL A 320 -4.44 20.90 -4.60
CA VAL A 320 -5.17 21.16 -3.37
C VAL A 320 -4.56 20.37 -2.21
N SER A 321 -4.81 20.84 -0.98
CA SER A 321 -4.40 20.10 0.21
C SER A 321 -5.14 18.77 0.31
N GLY A 322 -4.40 17.75 0.71
CA GLY A 322 -4.88 16.39 0.82
C GLY A 322 -5.05 15.99 2.28
N THR A 323 -4.51 14.81 2.61
CA THR A 323 -4.76 14.14 3.88
C THR A 323 -3.49 13.47 4.43
N TYR A 324 -3.51 13.20 5.73
CA TYR A 324 -2.54 12.37 6.44
C TYR A 324 -3.28 11.49 7.46
N GLY A 325 -2.63 10.43 7.94
CA GLY A 325 -3.17 9.52 8.93
C GLY A 325 -2.53 9.69 10.31
N LEU A 326 -3.36 9.57 11.34
CA LEU A 326 -2.97 9.47 12.74
C LEU A 326 -3.29 8.06 13.22
N ILE A 327 -2.35 7.39 13.86
CA ILE A 327 -2.55 6.02 14.37
C ILE A 327 -2.10 5.99 15.82
N GLN A 328 -2.94 5.47 16.71
CA GLN A 328 -2.59 5.21 18.10
C GLN A 328 -2.72 3.71 18.38
N ILE A 329 -1.70 3.15 19.00
CA ILE A 329 -1.62 1.74 19.36
C ILE A 329 -1.46 1.67 20.87
N ALA A 330 -2.49 1.18 21.54
CA ALA A 330 -2.55 1.10 22.99
C ALA A 330 -2.17 -0.29 23.51
N ALA A 331 -1.56 -0.32 24.69
CA ALA A 331 -1.37 -1.54 25.44
C ALA A 331 -2.71 -2.25 25.71
N SER A 332 -2.64 -3.57 25.94
CA SER A 332 -3.83 -4.30 26.38
C SER A 332 -4.26 -3.85 27.78
N LYS A 333 -5.56 -3.60 27.97
CA LYS A 333 -6.14 -3.29 29.29
C LYS A 333 -6.50 -4.55 30.08
N ASP A 334 -6.94 -5.60 29.40
CA ASP A 334 -7.54 -6.81 30.01
C ASP A 334 -6.75 -8.10 29.68
N GLY A 335 -5.51 -7.98 29.20
CA GLY A 335 -4.66 -9.10 28.79
C GLY A 335 -4.93 -9.62 27.37
N SER A 336 -6.00 -9.20 26.70
CA SER A 336 -6.25 -9.46 25.28
C SER A 336 -5.83 -8.29 24.40
N TRP A 337 -5.06 -8.55 23.34
CA TRP A 337 -4.68 -7.54 22.35
C TRP A 337 -5.20 -7.92 20.97
N SER A 338 -5.82 -6.98 20.27
CA SER A 338 -6.23 -7.16 18.87
C SER A 338 -6.19 -5.85 18.10
N THR A 339 -6.02 -5.95 16.78
CA THR A 339 -6.10 -4.80 15.87
C THR A 339 -7.39 -3.99 16.06
N GLN A 340 -8.53 -4.66 16.31
CA GLN A 340 -9.83 -4.00 16.44
C GLN A 340 -9.98 -3.22 17.76
N SER A 341 -9.38 -3.71 18.84
CA SER A 341 -9.55 -3.17 20.19
C SER A 341 -8.45 -2.21 20.61
N ASN A 342 -7.24 -2.35 20.04
CA ASN A 342 -6.04 -1.67 20.52
C ASN A 342 -5.41 -0.71 19.51
N ILE A 343 -5.88 -0.72 18.26
CA ILE A 343 -5.43 0.24 17.24
C ILE A 343 -6.59 1.16 16.91
N SER A 344 -6.39 2.45 17.09
CA SER A 344 -7.28 3.49 16.57
C SER A 344 -6.55 4.27 15.49
N ALA A 345 -7.29 4.68 14.46
CA ALA A 345 -6.74 5.48 13.39
C ALA A 345 -7.76 6.53 12.92
N GLU A 346 -7.24 7.66 12.47
CA GLU A 346 -7.99 8.77 11.91
C GLU A 346 -7.27 9.28 10.65
N ILE A 347 -8.04 9.76 9.67
CA ILE A 347 -7.49 10.45 8.50
C ILE A 347 -7.93 11.90 8.55
N VAL A 348 -6.96 12.81 8.55
CA VAL A 348 -7.15 14.23 8.79
C VAL A 348 -6.74 15.01 7.55
N HIS A 349 -7.49 16.07 7.23
CA HIS A 349 -7.08 17.04 6.21
C HIS A 349 -5.93 17.91 6.74
N ILE A 350 -4.93 18.14 5.89
CA ILE A 350 -3.73 18.91 6.29
C ILE A 350 -3.94 20.41 6.29
#